data_AF-A0A960ILM7-F1
#
_entry.id   AF-A0A960ILM7-F1
#
_cell.length_a   1.000
_cell.length_b   1.000
_cell.length_c   1.000
_cell.angle_alpha   90.00
_cell.angle_beta   90.00
_cell.angle_gamma   90.00
#
_symmetry.space_group_name_H-M   'P 1'
#
loop_
_entity.id
_entity.type
_entity.pdbx_description
1 polymer ?
#
loop_
_entity_poly.entity_id
_entity_poly.type
_entity_poly.pdbx_seq_one_letter_code
_entity_poly.pdbx_strand_id
1 'polypeptide(L)' 'MSERTCSRCGATTVEGYLLDRQRASQSGEQHWVEDEPRRTWYGGMKTRGRRHGAVVARRCPKCGHLDLWVPKAEA' A
#
# COMPACT_ATOMS: atom_id res chain seq x y z
N MET A 1 -14.26 -9.29 -10.89
CA MET A 1 -13.05 -8.79 -10.21
C MET A 1 -12.16 -8.16 -11.26
N SER A 2 -11.99 -6.84 -11.21
CA SER A 2 -11.41 -6.06 -12.31
C SER A 2 -9.97 -6.49 -12.59
N GLU A 3 -9.73 -7.13 -13.75
CA GLU A 3 -8.39 -7.31 -14.28
C GLU A 3 -7.75 -5.93 -14.45
N ARG A 4 -6.72 -5.65 -13.65
CA ARG A 4 -5.98 -4.39 -13.74
C ARG A 4 -4.76 -4.57 -14.64
N THR A 5 -4.58 -3.63 -15.55
CA THR A 5 -3.43 -3.56 -16.46
C THR A 5 -2.30 -2.76 -15.84
N CYS A 6 -1.07 -3.14 -16.14
CA CYS A 6 0.15 -2.46 -15.73
C CYS A 6 0.17 -1.03 -16.25
N SER A 7 0.33 -0.04 -15.37
CA SER A 7 0.34 1.38 -15.76
C SER A 7 1.48 1.74 -16.72
N ARG A 8 2.56 0.96 -16.72
CA ARG A 8 3.75 1.18 -17.56
C ARG A 8 3.68 0.54 -18.94
N CYS A 9 3.10 -0.66 -19.08
CA CYS A 9 3.19 -1.43 -20.33
C CYS A 9 1.89 -2.10 -20.79
N GLY A 10 0.79 -1.90 -20.06
CA GLY A 10 -0.55 -2.38 -20.42
C GLY A 10 -0.82 -3.88 -20.20
N ALA A 11 0.17 -4.69 -19.85
CA ALA A 11 -0.04 -6.13 -19.60
C ALA A 11 -0.83 -6.41 -18.32
N THR A 12 -1.54 -7.54 -18.26
CA THR A 12 -2.26 -8.00 -17.06
C THR A 12 -1.32 -8.13 -15.86
N THR A 13 -1.75 -7.66 -14.70
CA THR A 13 -0.98 -7.71 -13.45
C THR A 13 -1.51 -8.78 -12.51
N VAL A 14 -0.63 -9.27 -11.64
CA VAL A 14 -0.97 -10.22 -10.56
C VAL A 14 -0.95 -9.51 -9.22
N GLU A 15 -1.90 -9.83 -8.36
CA GLU A 15 -2.00 -9.24 -7.02
C GLU A 15 -0.99 -9.84 -6.04
N GLY A 16 -0.56 -9.01 -5.11
CA GLY A 16 0.25 -9.37 -3.96
C GLY A 16 0.15 -8.28 -2.89
N TYR A 17 0.96 -8.40 -1.85
CA TYR A 17 0.99 -7.44 -0.75
C TYR A 17 2.43 -7.09 -0.38
N LEU A 18 2.62 -5.89 0.15
CA LEU A 18 3.88 -5.49 0.75
C LEU A 18 3.84 -5.84 2.25
N LEU A 19 4.72 -6.75 2.65
CA LEU A 19 4.87 -7.14 4.05
C LEU A 19 5.68 -6.07 4.80
N ASP A 20 5.07 -5.43 5.78
CA ASP A 20 5.79 -4.60 6.75
C ASP A 20 6.26 -5.49 7.91
N ARG A 21 7.54 -5.36 8.28
CA ARG A 21 8.16 -6.08 9.41
C ARG A 21 8.60 -5.07 10.46
N GLN A 22 7.64 -4.49 11.17
CA GLN A 22 7.91 -3.42 12.12
C GLN A 22 8.70 -3.90 13.36
N ARG A 23 8.48 -5.14 13.83
CA ARG A 23 9.24 -5.79 14.92
C ARG A 23 9.26 -7.32 14.75
N ALA A 24 10.18 -7.99 15.47
CA ALA A 24 10.49 -9.42 15.35
C ALA A 24 9.29 -10.40 15.30
N SER A 25 8.14 -10.04 15.87
CA SER A 25 6.91 -10.86 15.85
C SER A 25 5.70 -10.17 15.21
N GLN A 26 5.83 -8.93 14.75
CA GLN A 26 4.74 -8.19 14.13
C GLN A 26 5.01 -7.99 12.65
N SER A 27 4.27 -8.75 11.86
CA SER A 27 4.18 -8.61 10.41
C SER A 27 2.76 -8.24 10.03
N GLY A 28 2.61 -7.22 9.18
CA GLY A 28 1.30 -6.81 8.68
C GLY A 28 1.40 -6.20 7.29
N GLU A 29 0.25 -5.83 6.74
CA GLU A 29 0.19 -5.09 5.48
C GLU A 29 0.71 -3.66 5.67
N GLN A 30 1.45 -3.16 4.69
CA GLN A 30 1.82 -1.75 4.63
C GLN A 30 0.57 -0.87 4.49
N HIS A 31 0.55 0.25 5.19
CA HIS A 31 -0.53 1.23 5.12
C HIS A 31 -0.01 2.54 4.55
N TRP A 32 -0.76 3.12 3.62
CA TRP A 32 -0.58 4.52 3.22
C TRP A 32 -1.29 5.40 4.25
N VAL A 33 -0.67 6.54 4.56
CA VAL A 33 -1.25 7.57 5.43
C VAL A 33 -1.18 8.89 4.69
N GLU A 34 -2.30 9.61 4.68
CA GLU A 34 -2.41 10.93 4.07
C GLU A 34 -1.51 11.97 4.76
N ASP A 35 -1.05 12.94 3.97
CA ASP A 35 -0.13 14.03 4.32
C ASP A 35 1.29 13.60 4.70
N GLU A 36 2.16 14.60 4.87
CA GLU A 36 3.54 14.40 5.32
C GLU A 36 3.61 13.73 6.70
N PRO A 37 4.61 12.85 6.94
CA PRO A 37 4.81 12.19 8.22
C PRO A 37 4.95 13.19 9.37
N ARG A 38 4.15 12.98 10.43
CA ARG A 38 4.26 13.77 11.66
C ARG A 38 4.56 12.86 12.84
N ARG A 39 5.56 13.22 13.63
CA ARG A 39 5.92 12.50 14.85
C ARG A 39 5.12 13.01 16.04
N THR A 40 4.83 12.10 16.94
CA THR A 40 4.32 12.40 18.28
C THR A 40 5.48 12.67 19.21
N TRP A 41 5.21 13.36 20.33
CA TRP A 41 6.24 13.66 21.34
C TRP A 41 6.88 12.40 21.94
N TYR A 42 6.16 11.27 21.96
CA TYR A 42 6.64 9.96 22.42
C TYR A 42 7.28 9.11 21.30
N GLY A 43 7.58 9.67 20.14
CA GLY A 43 8.33 9.01 19.07
C GLY A 43 7.51 8.12 18.11
N GLY A 44 6.19 8.00 18.29
CA GLY A 44 5.29 7.34 17.32
C GLY A 44 4.88 8.26 16.16
N MET A 45 4.22 7.72 15.13
CA MET A 45 3.62 8.51 14.04
C MET A 45 2.19 8.97 14.38
N LYS A 46 1.86 10.22 14.04
CA LYS A 46 0.51 10.77 14.22
C LYS A 46 -0.36 10.42 13.01
N THR A 47 -1.16 9.38 13.14
CA THR A 47 -2.10 8.91 12.11
C THR A 47 -3.56 9.27 12.40
N ARG A 48 -3.87 9.63 13.65
CA ARG A 48 -5.24 9.97 14.07
C ARG A 48 -5.78 11.19 13.32
N GLY A 49 -7.00 11.06 12.79
CA GLY A 49 -7.68 12.10 12.01
C GLY A 49 -7.22 12.18 10.54
N ARG A 50 -6.39 11.23 10.08
CA ARG A 50 -5.92 11.16 8.70
C ARG A 50 -6.52 9.97 8.00
N ARG A 51 -6.78 10.11 6.70
CA ARG A 51 -7.11 8.96 5.87
C ARG A 51 -5.90 8.03 5.81
N HIS A 52 -6.16 6.75 6.01
CA HIS A 52 -5.16 5.71 5.92
C HIS A 52 -5.84 4.43 5.44
N GLY A 53 -5.08 3.55 4.80
CA GLY A 53 -5.60 2.30 4.28
C GLY A 53 -4.49 1.36 3.85
N ALA A 54 -4.81 0.06 3.85
CA ALA A 54 -3.90 -0.98 3.38
C ALA A 54 -3.54 -0.75 1.90
N VAL A 55 -2.26 -0.90 1.59
CA VAL A 55 -1.75 -0.76 0.23
C VAL A 55 -1.93 -2.08 -0.50
N VAL A 56 -2.69 -2.04 -1.59
CA VAL A 56 -2.79 -3.15 -2.55
C VAL A 56 -1.64 -3.03 -3.54
N ALA A 57 -0.91 -4.12 -3.75
CA ALA A 57 0.21 -4.17 -4.69
C ALA A 57 -0.12 -5.11 -5.85
N ARG A 58 0.20 -4.71 -7.09
CA ARG A 58 0.10 -5.61 -8.24
C ARG A 58 1.34 -5.56 -9.11
N ARG A 59 1.98 -6.71 -9.28
CA ARG A 59 3.21 -6.84 -10.07
C ARG A 59 2.87 -7.21 -11.51
N CYS A 60 3.52 -6.55 -12.45
CA CYS A 60 3.50 -6.97 -13.84
C CYS A 60 4.51 -8.09 -14.08
N PRO A 61 4.08 -9.32 -14.46
CA PRO A 61 5.01 -10.40 -14.76
C PRO A 61 5.83 -10.14 -16.04
N LYS A 62 5.34 -9.29 -16.96
CA LYS A 62 6.00 -8.98 -18.24
C LYS A 62 7.20 -8.05 -18.09
N CYS A 63 7.07 -6.96 -17.32
CA CYS A 63 8.09 -5.92 -17.24
C CYS A 63 8.62 -5.65 -15.82
N GLY A 64 8.09 -6.34 -14.81
CA GLY A 64 8.50 -6.21 -13.41
C GLY A 64 8.00 -4.95 -12.70
N HIS A 65 7.26 -4.06 -13.38
CA HIS A 65 6.68 -2.87 -12.75
C HIS A 65 5.71 -3.28 -11.63
N LEU A 66 5.70 -2.51 -10.53
CA LEU A 66 4.85 -2.72 -9.38
C LEU A 66 3.99 -1.49 -9.17
N ASP A 67 2.69 -1.65 -9.39
CA ASP A 67 1.71 -0.62 -9.12
C ASP A 67 1.18 -0.77 -7.69
N LEU A 68 0.95 0.36 -7.00
CA LEU A 68 0.47 0.42 -5.62
C LEU A 68 -0.77 1.30 -5.53
N TRP A 69 -1.79 0.85 -4.80
CA TRP A 69 -3.04 1.60 -4.63
C TRP A 69 -3.58 1.51 -3.20
N VAL A 70 -4.36 2.52 -2.82
CA VAL A 70 -5.22 2.47 -1.63
C VAL A 70 -6.66 2.44 -2.12
N PRO A 71 -7.45 1.38 -1.84
CA PRO A 71 -8.84 1.33 -2.22
C PRO A 71 -9.59 2.53 -1.62
N LYS A 72 -10.44 3.17 -2.44
CA LYS A 72 -11.42 4.12 -1.90
C LYS A 72 -12.37 3.30 -1.02
N ALA A 73 -12.59 3.72 0.23
CA ALA A 73 -13.63 3.12 1.05
C ALA A 73 -14.96 3.24 0.28
N GLU A 74 -15.60 2.09 0.03
CA GLU A 74 -16.94 2.07 -0.53
C GLU A 74 -17.87 2.69 0.53
N ALA A 75 -18.70 3.65 0.09
CA ALA A 75 -19.66 4.35 0.95
C ALA A 75 -20.91 3.51 1.16
#